data_AF-A0A8C5KWJ3-F1
#
_entry.id   AF-A0A8C5KWJ3-F1
#
_cell.length_a   1.000
_cell.length_b   1.000
_cell.length_c   1.000
_cell.angle_alpha   90.00
_cell.angle_beta   90.00
_cell.angle_gamma   90.00
#
_symmetry.space_group_name_H-M   'P 1'
#
loop_
_entity.id
_entity.type
_entity.pdbx_description
1 polymer ?
#
loop_
_entity_poly.entity_id
_entity_poly.type
_entity_poly.pdbx_seq_one_letter_code
_entity_poly.pdbx_strand_id
1 'polypeptide(L)'
;AAILKEDPITTCLSPSVYDMICNLGFEVRENCDINSIITQNGEICWKTITSRVSYAESGQSLDYQRSVRLLGPVCETIHLHILSLTSGQFEFQYSPWFQWTNFPELFPEIFDSLKSLYSPAISLSVMKLASCLERALGDVFLLTGKECPFLLRDLLASEELAGVFGHSVMDILKIFIGSPCGLNLRNILWHGFASPHEVPPKYCSAMLLLTAGLGQLLKRYLQHMKVTLAHRPFITLKNLEDLIVFPGVTYEVLSVLEKVMTKSTFMLKIMIPYWEMIMSKFKSHRFADCTVLLLSQLETGLRRVFTVANKCPDRLLTAESTTLYTTFDEILAKHLNDGSVNQLPLLLGEPAMEFLWDFLNHQEGPRIRDHLSHGEINFHEFPKDAASQLLTFSLVLSLRFAKEDVSSVLKEEAEIKLLVGLAEGYRSRCHPIFQLRKQILSCEKSLRTWLLLPFSEELCQEAARLECNPEICACKSLIAKILHELCHSAPGSLCAVDGMDGIPQEKWPQLLTELCGTHIPTLFCPRAVLEVLVVLRGISFQCQRVSGQVVTSLLLRHRQWVERRLRSRQRQNYLRMLSSVRLLSSVLYLILLLLALELVSVHDVQGKTAQEYQQYLNTLRT
;
A
#
# COMPACT_ATOMS: atom_id res chain seq x y z
N ALA A 1 -17.36 -26.52 2.16
CA ALA A 1 -17.71 -25.13 1.80
C ALA A 1 -18.69 -24.60 2.84
N ALA A 2 -18.31 -23.58 3.63
CA ALA A 2 -19.28 -22.88 4.47
C ALA A 2 -20.14 -22.00 3.56
N ILE A 3 -21.39 -22.40 3.34
CA ILE A 3 -22.34 -21.61 2.54
C ILE A 3 -22.71 -20.38 3.38
N LEU A 4 -22.25 -19.21 2.95
CA LEU A 4 -22.64 -17.92 3.51
C LEU A 4 -24.16 -17.75 3.35
N LYS A 5 -24.93 -17.72 4.45
CA LYS A 5 -26.38 -17.47 4.40
C LYS A 5 -26.67 -16.07 3.85
N GLU A 6 -27.73 -15.95 3.05
CA GLU A 6 -28.30 -14.68 2.63
C GLU A 6 -29.12 -14.08 3.79
N ASP A 7 -28.49 -13.33 4.68
CA ASP A 7 -29.22 -12.42 5.58
C ASP A 7 -29.46 -11.07 4.88
N PRO A 8 -30.63 -10.43 5.06
CA PRO A 8 -30.88 -9.08 4.58
C PRO A 8 -30.19 -8.08 5.51
N ILE A 9 -28.85 -8.06 5.49
CA ILE A 9 -28.06 -7.05 6.19
C ILE A 9 -28.46 -5.69 5.62
N THR A 10 -29.09 -4.85 6.46
CA THR A 10 -29.55 -3.50 6.08
C THR A 10 -28.54 -2.41 6.44
N THR A 11 -27.63 -2.68 7.37
CA THR A 11 -26.56 -1.78 7.81
C THR A 11 -25.37 -2.57 8.35
N CYS A 12 -24.16 -2.04 8.22
CA CYS A 12 -22.97 -2.54 8.93
C CYS A 12 -22.53 -1.62 10.09
N LEU A 13 -23.34 -0.61 10.41
CA LEU A 13 -23.12 0.28 11.56
C LEU A 13 -23.71 -0.35 12.82
N SER A 14 -23.02 -0.20 13.96
CA SER A 14 -23.65 -0.52 15.24
C SER A 14 -24.82 0.43 15.51
N PRO A 15 -25.80 0.07 16.36
CA PRO A 15 -26.95 0.94 16.65
C PRO A 15 -26.56 2.35 17.13
N SER A 16 -25.50 2.47 17.93
CA SER A 16 -25.04 3.76 18.46
C SER A 16 -24.39 4.64 17.38
N VAL A 17 -23.63 4.04 16.47
CA VAL A 17 -23.02 4.76 15.35
C VAL A 17 -24.06 5.11 14.28
N TYR A 18 -25.01 4.21 14.01
CA TYR A 18 -26.14 4.50 13.14
C TYR A 18 -26.94 5.69 13.66
N ASP A 19 -27.28 5.70 14.95
CA ASP A 19 -28.01 6.82 15.57
C ASP A 19 -27.25 8.15 15.47
N MET A 20 -25.93 8.11 15.73
CA MET A 20 -25.05 9.28 15.64
C MET A 20 -25.06 9.93 14.24
N ILE A 21 -25.05 9.13 13.18
CA ILE A 21 -24.93 9.63 11.80
C ILE A 21 -26.31 9.91 11.19
N CYS A 22 -27.25 8.99 11.37
CA CYS A 22 -28.52 8.98 10.64
C CYS A 22 -29.64 9.72 11.36
N ASN A 23 -29.59 9.84 12.71
CA ASN A 23 -30.71 10.36 13.49
C ASN A 23 -30.39 11.68 14.20
N LEU A 24 -29.35 11.76 15.03
CA LEU A 24 -29.12 12.87 15.96
C LEU A 24 -29.12 14.25 15.29
N GLY A 25 -28.48 14.37 14.12
CA GLY A 25 -28.39 15.63 13.37
C GLY A 25 -29.70 16.07 12.69
N PHE A 26 -30.80 15.33 12.84
CA PHE A 26 -32.09 15.59 12.21
C PHE A 26 -33.24 15.83 13.20
N GLU A 27 -33.01 15.58 14.50
CA GLU A 27 -34.02 15.71 15.56
C GLU A 27 -34.46 17.17 15.75
N VAL A 28 -33.50 18.10 15.69
CA VAL A 28 -33.73 19.53 15.88
C VAL A 28 -34.06 20.15 14.53
N ARG A 29 -35.24 20.80 14.42
CA ARG A 29 -35.69 21.52 13.22
C ARG A 29 -35.60 23.04 13.39
N GLU A 30 -34.50 23.51 13.98
CA GLU A 30 -34.22 24.94 14.07
C GLU A 30 -33.83 25.49 12.69
N ASN A 31 -34.55 26.51 12.20
CA ASN A 31 -34.15 27.22 11.00
C ASN A 31 -32.98 28.16 11.33
N CYS A 32 -31.76 27.77 10.98
CA CYS A 32 -30.59 28.64 11.07
C CYS A 32 -30.58 29.58 9.85
N ASP A 33 -30.47 30.89 10.09
CA ASP A 33 -30.28 31.89 9.02
C ASP A 33 -28.88 31.73 8.42
N ILE A 34 -28.80 31.54 7.10
CA ILE A 34 -27.53 31.42 6.38
C ILE A 34 -26.63 32.64 6.59
N ASN A 35 -27.21 33.84 6.74
CA ASN A 35 -26.44 35.07 6.96
C ASN A 35 -25.74 35.09 8.33
N SER A 36 -26.17 34.25 9.27
CA SER A 36 -25.48 34.07 10.55
C SER A 36 -24.27 33.15 10.44
N ILE A 37 -24.19 32.31 9.39
CA ILE A 37 -23.15 31.31 9.17
C ILE A 37 -22.13 31.81 8.14
N ILE A 38 -22.59 32.48 7.08
CA ILE A 38 -21.78 32.93 5.95
C ILE A 38 -22.12 34.40 5.66
N THR A 39 -21.09 35.24 5.51
CA THR A 39 -21.27 36.63 5.09
C THR A 39 -21.60 36.73 3.60
N GLN A 40 -22.08 37.88 3.15
CA GLN A 40 -22.35 38.13 1.71
C GLN A 40 -21.12 37.90 0.82
N ASN A 41 -19.91 38.06 1.38
CA ASN A 41 -18.65 37.86 0.65
C ASN A 41 -18.13 36.41 0.72
N GLY A 42 -18.89 35.47 1.32
CA GLY A 42 -18.47 34.08 1.48
C GLY A 42 -17.51 33.81 2.64
N GLU A 43 -17.34 34.77 3.56
CA GLU A 43 -16.57 34.51 4.77
C GLU A 43 -17.39 33.70 5.78
N ILE A 44 -16.75 32.70 6.39
CA ILE A 44 -17.41 31.81 7.35
C ILE A 44 -17.36 32.42 8.75
N CYS A 45 -18.52 32.55 9.36
CA CYS A 45 -18.69 33.02 10.72
C CYS A 45 -18.47 31.87 11.72
N TRP A 46 -17.20 31.62 12.04
CA TRP A 46 -16.81 30.55 12.96
C TRP A 46 -17.49 30.64 14.32
N LYS A 47 -17.73 31.85 14.86
CA LYS A 47 -18.40 32.06 16.15
C LYS A 47 -19.78 31.39 16.20
N THR A 48 -20.56 31.48 15.13
CA THR A 48 -21.89 30.87 15.06
C THR A 48 -21.78 29.35 15.06
N ILE A 49 -20.84 28.77 14.31
CA ILE A 49 -20.65 27.32 14.21
C ILE A 49 -20.10 26.76 15.53
N THR A 50 -19.06 27.37 16.09
CA THR A 50 -18.42 26.91 17.33
C THR A 50 -19.33 27.06 18.56
N SER A 51 -20.26 28.01 18.56
CA SER A 51 -21.27 28.12 19.62
C SER A 51 -22.25 26.94 19.70
N ARG A 52 -22.27 26.08 18.67
CA ARG A 52 -23.06 24.83 18.66
C ARG A 52 -22.28 23.62 19.16
N VAL A 53 -21.00 23.79 19.50
CA VAL A 53 -20.19 22.74 20.15
C VAL A 53 -20.53 22.74 21.64
N SER A 54 -20.79 21.55 22.18
CA SER A 54 -21.07 21.33 23.60
C SER A 54 -19.92 20.58 24.28
N TYR A 55 -19.67 20.93 25.53
CA TYR A 55 -18.66 20.31 26.38
C TYR A 55 -19.34 19.60 27.55
N ALA A 56 -18.75 18.52 28.04
CA ALA A 56 -19.21 17.81 29.23
C ALA A 56 -19.17 18.73 30.45
N GLU A 57 -19.90 18.38 31.52
CA GLU A 57 -20.02 19.20 32.74
C GLU A 57 -18.67 19.52 33.40
N SER A 58 -17.66 18.68 33.20
CA SER A 58 -16.28 18.90 33.65
C SER A 58 -15.51 19.96 32.83
N GLY A 59 -16.07 20.44 31.71
CA GLY A 59 -15.50 21.43 30.79
C GLY A 59 -14.31 20.94 29.96
N GLN A 60 -13.76 19.77 30.24
CA GLN A 60 -12.51 19.28 29.64
C GLN A 60 -12.69 18.36 28.43
N SER A 61 -13.89 17.82 28.20
CA SER A 61 -14.16 16.86 27.11
C SER A 61 -15.38 17.26 26.30
N LEU A 62 -15.36 16.94 25.00
CA LEU A 62 -16.47 17.23 24.09
C LEU A 62 -17.66 16.31 24.36
N ASP A 63 -18.85 16.91 24.45
CA ASP A 63 -20.11 16.18 24.37
C ASP A 63 -20.46 15.99 22.88
N TYR A 64 -19.98 14.88 22.32
CA TYR A 64 -20.13 14.60 20.89
C TYR A 64 -21.60 14.47 20.46
N GLN A 65 -22.43 13.76 21.23
CA GLN A 65 -23.84 13.55 20.88
C GLN A 65 -24.60 14.88 20.83
N ARG A 66 -24.45 15.70 21.88
CA ARG A 66 -25.11 17.01 21.93
C ARG A 66 -24.57 17.95 20.86
N SER A 67 -23.27 17.92 20.60
CA SER A 67 -22.67 18.73 19.54
C SER A 67 -23.21 18.34 18.15
N VAL A 68 -23.30 17.05 17.83
CA VAL A 68 -23.86 16.58 16.55
C VAL A 68 -25.33 17.01 16.41
N ARG A 69 -26.13 16.89 17.48
CA ARG A 69 -27.52 17.34 17.50
C ARG A 69 -27.66 18.84 17.20
N LEU A 70 -26.80 19.68 17.79
CA LEU A 70 -26.83 21.13 17.60
C LEU A 70 -26.21 21.59 16.28
N LEU A 71 -25.23 20.86 15.74
CA LEU A 71 -24.61 21.13 14.44
C LEU A 71 -25.47 20.65 13.26
N GLY A 72 -26.37 19.69 13.49
CA GLY A 72 -27.27 19.14 12.47
C GLY A 72 -28.01 20.20 11.64
N PRO A 73 -28.74 21.15 12.27
CA PRO A 73 -29.41 22.25 11.57
C PRO A 73 -28.45 23.17 10.82
N VAL A 74 -27.26 23.44 11.37
CA VAL A 74 -26.23 24.25 10.70
C VAL A 74 -25.76 23.56 9.43
N CYS A 75 -25.53 22.25 9.48
CA CYS A 75 -25.14 21.46 8.30
C CYS A 75 -26.23 21.49 7.22
N GLU A 76 -27.50 21.40 7.63
CA GLU A 76 -28.63 21.46 6.70
C GLU A 76 -28.72 22.83 6.00
N THR A 77 -28.63 23.93 6.76
CA THR A 77 -28.60 25.28 6.18
C THR A 77 -27.42 25.46 5.21
N ILE A 78 -26.23 24.95 5.57
CA ILE A 78 -25.06 24.97 4.68
C ILE A 78 -25.33 24.16 3.41
N HIS A 79 -25.93 22.97 3.54
CA HIS A 79 -26.25 22.11 2.41
C HIS A 79 -27.19 22.79 1.41
N LEU A 80 -28.27 23.39 1.90
CA LEU A 80 -29.22 24.14 1.09
C LEU A 80 -28.55 25.33 0.40
N HIS A 81 -27.66 26.05 1.09
CA HIS A 81 -26.86 27.12 0.49
C HIS A 81 -25.99 26.61 -0.66
N ILE A 82 -25.18 25.58 -0.42
CA ILE A 82 -24.32 24.98 -1.44
C ILE A 82 -25.14 24.51 -2.65
N LEU A 83 -26.29 23.87 -2.42
CA LEU A 83 -27.20 23.46 -3.48
C LEU A 83 -27.89 24.63 -4.21
N SER A 84 -27.93 25.84 -3.64
CA SER A 84 -28.49 27.01 -4.32
C SER A 84 -27.52 27.68 -5.30
N LEU A 85 -26.21 27.47 -5.13
CA LEU A 85 -25.17 28.12 -5.94
C LEU A 85 -25.07 27.51 -7.34
N THR A 86 -24.71 28.32 -8.34
CA THR A 86 -24.21 27.83 -9.63
C THR A 86 -22.71 27.49 -9.54
N SER A 87 -22.17 26.70 -10.47
CA SER A 87 -20.73 26.38 -10.50
C SER A 87 -19.86 27.65 -10.54
N GLY A 88 -20.25 28.66 -11.34
CA GLY A 88 -19.53 29.93 -11.39
C GLY A 88 -19.60 30.75 -10.09
N GLN A 89 -20.74 30.71 -9.38
CA GLN A 89 -20.86 31.36 -8.06
C GLN A 89 -20.00 30.64 -7.02
N PHE A 90 -20.03 29.31 -7.00
CA PHE A 90 -19.22 28.51 -6.10
C PHE A 90 -17.72 28.76 -6.33
N GLU A 91 -17.28 28.75 -7.58
CA GLU A 91 -15.88 28.99 -7.93
C GLU A 91 -15.44 30.40 -7.52
N PHE A 92 -16.23 31.41 -7.84
CA PHE A 92 -15.92 32.79 -7.47
C PHE A 92 -15.82 32.97 -5.95
N GLN A 93 -16.75 32.38 -5.19
CA GLN A 93 -16.86 32.58 -3.76
C GLN A 93 -15.87 31.72 -2.94
N TYR A 94 -15.59 30.48 -3.37
CA TYR A 94 -14.88 29.50 -2.56
C TYR A 94 -13.54 29.00 -3.13
N SER A 95 -13.35 28.92 -4.45
CA SER A 95 -12.09 28.42 -5.04
C SER A 95 -10.81 29.12 -4.55
N PRO A 96 -10.79 30.44 -4.30
CA PRO A 96 -9.61 31.10 -3.73
C PRO A 96 -9.18 30.56 -2.36
N TRP A 97 -10.11 29.94 -1.63
CA TRP A 97 -9.90 29.44 -0.27
C TRP A 97 -9.46 27.98 -0.20
N PHE A 98 -9.31 27.29 -1.33
CA PHE A 98 -8.86 25.89 -1.38
C PHE A 98 -7.38 25.71 -1.74
N GLN A 99 -6.69 26.79 -2.15
CA GLN A 99 -5.31 26.75 -2.62
C GLN A 99 -4.32 26.17 -1.58
N TRP A 100 -4.61 26.35 -0.29
CA TRP A 100 -3.78 25.84 0.81
C TRP A 100 -3.75 24.31 0.92
N THR A 101 -4.58 23.59 0.17
CA THR A 101 -4.64 22.13 0.22
C THR A 101 -3.68 21.46 -0.77
N ASN A 102 -3.05 22.26 -1.65
CA ASN A 102 -2.23 21.77 -2.76
C ASN A 102 -2.98 20.85 -3.75
N PHE A 103 -4.32 20.85 -3.70
CA PHE A 103 -5.19 20.12 -4.64
C PHE A 103 -6.56 20.80 -4.82
N PRO A 104 -6.61 22.07 -5.26
CA PRO A 104 -7.85 22.86 -5.35
C PRO A 104 -8.86 22.32 -6.39
N GLU A 105 -8.43 21.52 -7.37
CA GLU A 105 -9.27 20.95 -8.42
C GLU A 105 -10.26 19.92 -7.88
N LEU A 106 -10.00 19.38 -6.68
CA LEU A 106 -10.87 18.43 -6.01
C LEU A 106 -12.25 19.02 -5.66
N PHE A 107 -12.30 20.31 -5.31
CA PHE A 107 -13.48 20.91 -4.68
C PHE A 107 -14.62 21.19 -5.68
N PRO A 108 -14.37 21.69 -6.90
CA PRO A 108 -15.40 21.75 -7.93
C PRO A 108 -16.00 20.37 -8.26
N GLU A 109 -15.20 19.31 -8.30
CA GLU A 109 -15.69 17.95 -8.55
C GLU A 109 -16.63 17.44 -7.44
N ILE A 110 -16.32 17.76 -6.18
CA ILE A 110 -17.18 17.43 -5.04
C ILE A 110 -18.47 18.23 -5.11
N PHE A 111 -18.40 19.51 -5.49
CA PHE A 111 -19.57 20.35 -5.69
C PHE A 111 -20.52 19.75 -6.74
N ASP A 112 -19.99 19.32 -7.89
CA ASP A 112 -20.78 18.66 -8.92
C ASP A 112 -21.38 17.32 -8.42
N SER A 113 -20.61 16.57 -7.64
CA SER A 113 -21.10 15.33 -7.01
C SER A 113 -22.26 15.58 -6.04
N LEU A 114 -22.18 16.67 -5.25
CA LEU A 114 -23.27 17.12 -4.37
C LEU A 114 -24.54 17.46 -5.16
N LYS A 115 -24.42 18.08 -6.34
CA LYS A 115 -25.56 18.40 -7.21
C LYS A 115 -26.23 17.16 -7.79
N SER A 116 -25.45 16.10 -8.06
CA SER A 116 -26.00 14.85 -8.57
C SER A 116 -26.88 14.10 -7.55
N LEU A 117 -26.67 14.37 -6.25
CA LEU A 117 -27.30 13.68 -5.11
C LEU A 117 -27.16 12.14 -5.16
N TYR A 118 -26.24 11.62 -5.97
CA TYR A 118 -25.99 10.19 -6.07
C TYR A 118 -25.18 9.72 -4.86
N SER A 119 -25.80 8.91 -4.00
CA SER A 119 -25.28 8.63 -2.64
C SER A 119 -23.88 7.99 -2.60
N PRO A 120 -23.51 7.06 -3.52
CA PRO A 120 -22.14 6.57 -3.63
C PRO A 120 -21.11 7.68 -3.91
N ALA A 121 -21.48 8.67 -4.72
CA ALA A 121 -20.60 9.80 -5.03
C ALA A 121 -20.40 10.72 -3.81
N ILE A 122 -21.43 10.92 -2.99
CA ILE A 122 -21.31 11.67 -1.73
C ILE A 122 -20.30 11.00 -0.80
N SER A 123 -20.41 9.68 -0.64
CA SER A 123 -19.48 8.90 0.19
C SER A 123 -18.04 9.01 -0.33
N LEU A 124 -17.84 8.89 -1.65
CA LEU A 124 -16.53 9.10 -2.28
C LEU A 124 -16.00 10.52 -2.04
N SER A 125 -16.85 11.54 -2.18
CA SER A 125 -16.48 12.93 -1.92
C SER A 125 -16.02 13.13 -0.48
N VAL A 126 -16.71 12.54 0.51
CA VAL A 126 -16.30 12.62 1.92
C VAL A 126 -14.95 11.92 2.15
N MET A 127 -14.72 10.75 1.56
CA MET A 127 -13.42 10.06 1.65
C MET A 127 -12.29 10.92 1.08
N LYS A 128 -12.49 11.50 -0.12
CA LYS A 128 -11.49 12.38 -0.76
C LYS A 128 -11.26 13.66 0.04
N LEU A 129 -12.32 14.28 0.58
CA LEU A 129 -12.22 15.46 1.45
C LEU A 129 -11.43 15.16 2.71
N ALA A 130 -11.74 14.05 3.39
CA ALA A 130 -11.05 13.67 4.62
C ALA A 130 -9.55 13.45 4.37
N SER A 131 -9.19 12.72 3.31
CA SER A 131 -7.77 12.48 2.95
C SER A 131 -7.04 13.75 2.53
N CYS A 132 -7.68 14.62 1.73
CA CYS A 132 -7.12 15.91 1.35
C CYS A 132 -6.89 16.80 2.56
N LEU A 133 -7.88 16.89 3.46
CA LEU A 133 -7.81 17.70 4.66
C LEU A 133 -6.75 17.17 5.64
N GLU A 134 -6.66 15.86 5.84
CA GLU A 134 -5.62 15.22 6.67
C GLU A 134 -4.21 15.60 6.20
N ARG A 135 -3.95 15.50 4.89
CA ARG A 135 -2.68 15.94 4.30
C ARG A 135 -2.43 17.44 4.49
N ALA A 136 -3.41 18.27 4.15
CA ALA A 136 -3.28 19.72 4.20
C ALA A 136 -3.05 20.23 5.63
N LEU A 137 -3.74 19.65 6.62
CA LEU A 137 -3.50 19.93 8.04
C LEU A 137 -2.10 19.50 8.48
N GLY A 138 -1.58 18.38 7.97
CA GLY A 138 -0.20 17.99 8.25
C GLY A 138 0.84 18.97 7.67
N ASP A 139 0.57 19.59 6.52
CA ASP A 139 1.42 20.67 5.99
C ASP A 139 1.38 21.90 6.91
N VAL A 140 0.19 22.26 7.42
CA VAL A 140 0.02 23.39 8.36
C VAL A 140 0.69 23.09 9.70
N PHE A 141 0.60 21.86 10.20
CA PHE A 141 1.26 21.44 11.43
C PHE A 141 2.77 21.67 11.37
N LEU A 142 3.40 21.41 10.22
CA LEU A 142 4.84 21.59 10.02
C LEU A 142 5.30 23.06 9.96
N LEU A 143 4.38 24.04 10.04
CA LEU A 143 4.76 25.44 10.26
C LEU A 143 5.39 25.66 11.64
N THR A 144 4.98 24.87 12.63
CA THR A 144 5.38 25.03 14.05
C THR A 144 5.96 23.73 14.62
N GLY A 145 5.45 22.57 14.20
CA GLY A 145 5.89 21.25 14.62
C GLY A 145 7.11 20.73 13.86
N LYS A 146 7.73 19.67 14.39
CA LYS A 146 8.91 19.02 13.77
C LYS A 146 8.56 17.76 12.99
N GLU A 147 7.76 16.88 13.60
CA GLU A 147 7.32 15.61 13.00
C GLU A 147 5.79 15.54 13.07
N CYS A 148 5.16 15.44 11.90
CA CYS A 148 3.71 15.35 11.80
C CYS A 148 3.22 14.05 12.45
N PRO A 149 2.21 14.10 13.35
CA PRO A 149 1.58 12.90 13.89
C PRO A 149 1.08 11.97 12.78
N PHE A 150 1.24 10.67 12.99
CA PHE A 150 0.80 9.65 12.04
C PHE A 150 -0.73 9.46 12.03
N LEU A 151 -1.36 9.58 13.20
CA LEU A 151 -2.81 9.40 13.34
C LEU A 151 -3.54 10.74 13.22
N LEU A 152 -4.58 10.81 12.37
CA LEU A 152 -5.44 11.98 12.21
C LEU A 152 -5.99 12.50 13.55
N ARG A 153 -6.40 11.61 14.45
CA ARG A 153 -6.90 11.99 15.78
C ARG A 153 -5.88 12.82 16.56
N ASP A 154 -4.62 12.39 16.52
CA ASP A 154 -3.54 13.03 17.27
C ASP A 154 -3.13 14.35 16.59
N LEU A 155 -3.16 14.39 15.25
CA LEU A 155 -3.02 15.62 14.48
C LEU A 155 -4.10 16.65 14.86
N LEU A 156 -5.37 16.25 14.90
CA LEU A 156 -6.49 17.14 15.27
C LEU A 156 -6.48 17.57 16.74
N ALA A 157 -5.81 16.81 17.61
CA ALA A 157 -5.63 17.13 19.03
C ALA A 157 -4.40 18.01 19.30
N SER A 158 -3.59 18.31 18.28
CA SER A 158 -2.34 19.05 18.45
C SER A 158 -2.54 20.52 18.82
N GLU A 159 -1.68 21.02 19.70
CA GLU A 159 -1.62 22.43 20.08
C GLU A 159 -1.11 23.29 18.92
N GLU A 160 -0.29 22.71 18.05
CA GLU A 160 0.23 23.34 16.85
C GLU A 160 -0.90 23.81 15.91
N LEU A 161 -1.86 22.93 15.62
CA LEU A 161 -3.02 23.30 14.80
C LEU A 161 -4.00 24.18 15.55
N ALA A 162 -4.19 23.95 16.86
CA ALA A 162 -5.04 24.82 17.68
C ALA A 162 -4.49 26.25 17.75
N GLY A 163 -3.17 26.45 17.73
CA GLY A 163 -2.53 27.76 17.68
C GLY A 163 -2.78 28.51 16.35
N VAL A 164 -3.03 27.79 15.25
CA VAL A 164 -3.32 28.37 13.93
C VAL A 164 -4.83 28.61 13.74
N PHE A 165 -5.65 27.60 14.01
CA PHE A 165 -7.09 27.61 13.70
C PHE A 165 -7.99 27.92 14.90
N GLY A 166 -7.49 27.75 16.12
CA GLY A 166 -8.25 27.85 17.36
C GLY A 166 -8.83 26.51 17.82
N HIS A 167 -8.84 26.27 19.14
CA HIS A 167 -9.33 25.02 19.74
C HIS A 167 -10.76 24.66 19.32
N SER A 168 -11.69 25.61 19.38
CA SER A 168 -13.10 25.33 19.04
C SER A 168 -13.30 24.96 17.57
N VAL A 169 -12.44 25.44 16.66
CA VAL A 169 -12.48 25.05 15.24
C VAL A 169 -11.97 23.62 15.08
N MET A 170 -10.86 23.29 15.75
CA MET A 170 -10.33 21.93 15.76
C MET A 170 -11.32 20.93 16.38
N ASP A 171 -12.07 21.34 17.40
CA ASP A 171 -13.12 20.52 18.02
C ASP A 171 -14.25 20.16 17.04
N ILE A 172 -14.63 21.06 16.14
CA ILE A 172 -15.57 20.75 15.05
C ILE A 172 -15.00 19.64 14.15
N LEU A 173 -13.71 19.73 13.76
CA LEU A 173 -13.08 18.69 12.94
C LEU A 173 -13.01 17.34 13.68
N LYS A 174 -12.73 17.36 14.99
CA LYS A 174 -12.76 16.16 15.84
C LYS A 174 -14.14 15.50 15.84
N ILE A 175 -15.22 16.28 15.85
CA ILE A 175 -16.60 15.79 15.78
C ILE A 175 -16.88 15.10 14.42
N PHE A 176 -16.43 15.69 13.31
CA PHE A 176 -16.73 15.16 11.97
C PHE A 176 -15.88 13.96 11.56
N ILE A 177 -14.55 14.02 11.75
CA ILE A 177 -13.62 13.05 11.16
C ILE A 177 -12.57 12.48 12.13
N GLY A 178 -12.49 12.99 13.37
CA GLY A 178 -11.39 12.66 14.28
C GLY A 178 -11.69 11.56 15.30
N SER A 179 -12.77 11.70 16.06
CA SER A 179 -13.05 10.84 17.22
C SER A 179 -14.03 9.73 16.91
N PRO A 180 -13.81 8.49 17.38
CA PRO A 180 -14.79 7.41 17.28
C PRO A 180 -16.07 7.68 18.08
N CYS A 181 -16.05 8.62 19.02
CA CYS A 181 -17.24 9.06 19.76
C CYS A 181 -18.07 10.12 19.00
N GLY A 182 -17.53 10.68 17.91
CA GLY A 182 -18.23 11.62 17.01
C GLY A 182 -18.82 10.93 15.78
N LEU A 183 -19.01 11.69 14.70
CA LEU A 183 -19.47 11.14 13.42
C LEU A 183 -18.45 10.19 12.79
N ASN A 184 -17.16 10.40 13.04
CA ASN A 184 -16.05 9.56 12.55
C ASN A 184 -16.13 9.20 11.06
N LEU A 185 -16.59 10.12 10.21
CA LEU A 185 -16.95 9.84 8.82
C LEU A 185 -15.78 9.26 8.03
N ARG A 186 -14.56 9.75 8.31
CA ARG A 186 -13.32 9.26 7.70
C ARG A 186 -13.19 7.75 7.86
N ASN A 187 -13.18 7.25 9.09
CA ASN A 187 -12.92 5.83 9.33
C ASN A 187 -14.10 4.96 8.91
N ILE A 188 -15.33 5.39 9.16
CA ILE A 188 -16.52 4.61 8.82
C ILE A 188 -16.61 4.36 7.31
N LEU A 189 -16.29 5.35 6.49
CA LEU A 189 -16.30 5.22 5.04
C LEU A 189 -15.08 4.48 4.49
N TRP A 190 -13.87 4.82 4.93
CA TRP A 190 -12.65 4.16 4.45
C TRP A 190 -12.62 2.66 4.77
N HIS A 191 -13.23 2.26 5.89
CA HIS A 191 -13.37 0.86 6.28
C HIS A 191 -14.65 0.20 5.73
N GLY A 192 -15.46 0.91 4.93
CA GLY A 192 -16.62 0.33 4.23
C GLY A 192 -17.79 -0.08 5.14
N PHE A 193 -17.93 0.54 6.32
CA PHE A 193 -19.05 0.26 7.21
C PHE A 193 -20.35 0.93 6.77
N ALA A 194 -20.28 2.19 6.31
CA ALA A 194 -21.48 2.90 5.86
C ALA A 194 -21.88 2.44 4.45
N SER A 195 -23.16 2.13 4.29
CA SER A 195 -23.80 1.93 3.00
C SER A 195 -24.07 3.27 2.31
N PRO A 196 -24.29 3.28 0.98
CA PRO A 196 -24.42 4.50 0.20
C PRO A 196 -25.39 5.53 0.76
N HIS A 197 -26.52 5.10 1.32
CA HIS A 197 -27.59 5.98 1.79
C HIS A 197 -27.44 6.42 3.25
N GLU A 198 -26.47 5.89 3.99
CA GLU A 198 -26.28 6.17 5.41
C GLU A 198 -25.43 7.40 5.69
N VAL A 199 -24.80 8.01 4.68
CA VAL A 199 -24.03 9.25 4.86
C VAL A 199 -24.83 10.45 4.32
N PRO A 200 -25.41 11.28 5.20
CA PRO A 200 -26.12 12.48 4.79
C PRO A 200 -25.26 13.45 3.94
N PRO A 201 -25.77 13.92 2.78
CA PRO A 201 -25.07 14.89 1.93
C PRO A 201 -24.70 16.19 2.64
N LYS A 202 -25.49 16.60 3.65
CA LYS A 202 -25.22 17.79 4.45
C LYS A 202 -23.86 17.78 5.15
N TYR A 203 -23.37 16.61 5.55
CA TYR A 203 -22.05 16.51 6.17
C TYR A 203 -20.93 16.74 5.15
N CYS A 204 -21.11 16.29 3.91
CA CYS A 204 -20.18 16.58 2.82
C CYS A 204 -20.17 18.08 2.49
N SER A 205 -21.34 18.74 2.37
CA SER A 205 -21.42 20.19 2.18
C SER A 205 -20.80 20.98 3.33
N ALA A 206 -21.02 20.55 4.58
CA ALA A 206 -20.40 21.16 5.74
C ALA A 206 -18.87 21.03 5.70
N MET A 207 -18.33 19.84 5.44
CA MET A 207 -16.87 19.64 5.32
C MET A 207 -16.26 20.47 4.18
N LEU A 208 -16.95 20.57 3.04
CA LEU A 208 -16.55 21.43 1.92
C LEU A 208 -16.41 22.88 2.35
N LEU A 209 -17.43 23.42 3.04
CA LEU A 209 -17.43 24.79 3.53
C LEU A 209 -16.38 25.00 4.63
N LEU A 210 -16.27 24.09 5.60
CA LEU A 210 -15.28 24.15 6.68
C LEU A 210 -13.85 24.20 6.12
N THR A 211 -13.58 23.46 5.04
CA THR A 211 -12.25 23.49 4.38
C THR A 211 -11.93 24.86 3.80
N ALA A 212 -12.90 25.55 3.19
CA ALA A 212 -12.73 26.93 2.76
C ALA A 212 -12.51 27.88 3.95
N GLY A 213 -13.25 27.67 5.05
CA GLY A 213 -13.12 28.49 6.27
C GLY A 213 -11.76 28.35 6.95
N LEU A 214 -11.17 27.15 6.93
CA LEU A 214 -9.81 26.93 7.39
C LEU A 214 -8.82 27.69 6.51
N GLY A 215 -9.01 27.68 5.19
CA GLY A 215 -8.20 28.50 4.26
C GLY A 215 -8.27 30.00 4.56
N GLN A 216 -9.44 30.51 4.95
CA GLN A 216 -9.63 31.91 5.37
C GLN A 216 -8.85 32.23 6.66
N LEU A 217 -8.92 31.36 7.67
CA LEU A 217 -8.17 31.51 8.93
C LEU A 217 -6.66 31.43 8.70
N LEU A 218 -6.22 30.44 7.93
CA LEU A 218 -4.81 30.22 7.63
C LEU A 218 -4.21 31.40 6.89
N LYS A 219 -4.92 31.98 5.90
CA LYS A 219 -4.43 33.17 5.18
C LYS A 219 -4.13 34.32 6.15
N ARG A 220 -5.02 34.56 7.12
CA ARG A 220 -4.82 35.60 8.16
C ARG A 220 -3.61 35.28 9.04
N TYR A 221 -3.45 34.02 9.45
CA TYR A 221 -2.31 33.57 10.24
C TYR A 221 -0.97 33.74 9.51
N LEU A 222 -0.88 33.26 8.26
CA LEU A 222 0.33 33.37 7.43
C LEU A 222 0.74 34.83 7.20
N GLN A 223 -0.23 35.72 6.97
CA GLN A 223 0.01 37.16 6.84
C GLN A 223 0.54 37.79 8.14
N HIS A 224 -0.06 37.44 9.27
CA HIS A 224 0.34 37.95 10.59
C HIS A 224 1.75 37.48 10.98
N MET A 225 2.02 36.19 10.82
CA MET A 225 3.30 35.57 11.19
C MET A 225 4.39 35.76 10.12
N LYS A 226 4.04 36.25 8.92
CA LYS A 226 4.95 36.43 7.77
C LYS A 226 5.69 35.14 7.38
N VAL A 227 4.98 34.03 7.38
CA VAL A 227 5.48 32.71 6.97
C VAL A 227 4.74 32.21 5.73
N THR A 228 5.38 31.34 4.97
CA THR A 228 4.79 30.70 3.79
C THR A 228 4.54 29.23 4.07
N LEU A 229 3.39 28.71 3.63
CA LEU A 229 3.09 27.29 3.72
C LEU A 229 3.91 26.52 2.68
N ALA A 230 4.63 25.49 3.12
CA ALA A 230 5.33 24.56 2.25
C ALA A 230 4.52 23.26 2.17
N HIS A 231 4.35 22.75 0.94
CA HIS A 231 3.61 21.51 0.71
C HIS A 231 4.55 20.33 0.62
N ARG A 232 4.21 19.24 1.31
CA ARG A 232 4.93 17.97 1.14
C ARG A 232 4.72 17.46 -0.30
N PRO A 233 5.71 16.81 -0.92
CA PRO A 233 5.55 16.21 -2.24
C PRO A 233 4.61 15.00 -2.18
N PHE A 234 3.89 14.71 -3.27
CA PHE A 234 3.12 13.47 -3.39
C PHE A 234 4.06 12.27 -3.55
N ILE A 235 3.61 11.10 -3.08
CA ILE A 235 4.34 9.85 -3.20
C ILE A 235 4.02 9.21 -4.55
N THR A 236 5.06 8.76 -5.25
CA THR A 236 4.94 7.88 -6.41
C THR A 236 5.06 6.42 -5.96
N LEU A 237 4.11 5.59 -6.39
CA LEU A 237 4.17 4.14 -6.16
C LEU A 237 5.35 3.54 -6.95
N LYS A 238 6.31 2.96 -6.24
CA LYS A 238 7.52 2.35 -6.84
C LYS A 238 7.34 0.85 -7.04
N ASN A 239 8.13 0.26 -7.94
CA ASN A 239 8.21 -1.19 -8.18
C ASN A 239 6.87 -1.86 -8.56
N LEU A 240 5.91 -1.11 -9.11
CA LEU A 240 4.63 -1.67 -9.55
C LEU A 240 4.80 -2.70 -10.67
N GLU A 241 5.85 -2.57 -11.49
CA GLU A 241 6.22 -3.53 -12.53
C GLU A 241 6.35 -4.97 -12.01
N ASP A 242 6.89 -5.13 -10.79
CA ASP A 242 7.00 -6.43 -10.16
C ASP A 242 5.62 -6.94 -9.76
N LEU A 243 4.63 -6.10 -9.51
CA LEU A 243 3.30 -6.48 -9.04
C LEU A 243 2.28 -6.74 -10.15
N ILE A 244 2.63 -6.53 -11.41
CA ILE A 244 1.74 -6.82 -12.55
C ILE A 244 1.72 -8.34 -12.76
N VAL A 245 0.62 -8.98 -12.39
CA VAL A 245 0.40 -10.43 -12.53
C VAL A 245 -0.77 -10.71 -13.45
N PHE A 246 -1.87 -10.01 -13.23
CA PHE A 246 -3.06 -10.12 -14.06
C PHE A 246 -2.88 -9.33 -15.37
N PRO A 247 -3.42 -9.83 -16.49
CA PRO A 247 -3.57 -9.03 -17.70
C PRO A 247 -4.45 -7.80 -17.41
N GLY A 248 -4.38 -6.80 -18.30
CA GLY A 248 -5.20 -5.61 -18.18
C GLY A 248 -6.70 -5.94 -18.19
N VAL A 249 -7.50 -5.12 -17.51
CA VAL A 249 -8.96 -5.29 -17.42
C VAL A 249 -9.60 -5.05 -18.79
N THR A 250 -10.25 -6.08 -19.34
CA THR A 250 -10.97 -6.08 -20.62
C THR A 250 -12.46 -5.79 -20.44
N TYR A 251 -13.21 -5.70 -21.55
CA TYR A 251 -14.66 -5.55 -21.52
C TYR A 251 -15.33 -6.80 -20.95
N GLU A 252 -14.79 -7.97 -21.29
CA GLU A 252 -15.20 -9.29 -20.83
C GLU A 252 -15.11 -9.37 -19.30
N VAL A 253 -13.97 -9.00 -18.72
CA VAL A 253 -13.76 -8.94 -17.26
C VAL A 253 -14.80 -8.04 -16.58
N LEU A 254 -15.07 -6.86 -17.16
CA LEU A 254 -16.08 -5.95 -16.63
C LEU A 254 -17.51 -6.53 -16.74
N SER A 255 -17.83 -7.22 -17.83
CA SER A 255 -19.13 -7.88 -18.01
C SER A 255 -19.33 -9.02 -17.01
N VAL A 256 -18.29 -9.81 -16.73
CA VAL A 256 -18.34 -10.87 -15.71
C VAL A 256 -18.54 -10.26 -14.32
N LEU A 257 -17.85 -9.17 -13.99
CA LEU A 257 -18.04 -8.48 -12.71
C LEU A 257 -19.50 -8.05 -12.51
N GLU A 258 -20.12 -7.44 -13.52
CA GLU A 258 -21.53 -7.05 -13.50
C GLU A 258 -22.48 -8.23 -13.20
N LYS A 259 -22.25 -9.39 -13.85
CA LYS A 259 -23.03 -10.61 -13.60
C LYS A 259 -22.86 -11.14 -12.17
N VAL A 260 -21.65 -11.00 -11.60
CA VAL A 260 -21.30 -11.55 -10.29
C VAL A 260 -21.80 -10.67 -9.14
N MET A 261 -21.97 -9.36 -9.34
CA MET A 261 -22.36 -8.41 -8.27
C MET A 261 -23.59 -8.83 -7.46
N THR A 262 -24.59 -9.38 -8.14
CA THR A 262 -25.85 -9.79 -7.50
C THR A 262 -25.85 -11.25 -7.04
N LYS A 263 -24.80 -12.01 -7.36
CA LYS A 263 -24.72 -13.47 -7.19
C LYS A 263 -23.64 -13.91 -6.21
N SER A 264 -22.69 -13.03 -5.90
CA SER A 264 -21.64 -13.29 -4.93
C SER A 264 -22.09 -12.98 -3.51
N THR A 265 -21.84 -13.91 -2.59
CA THR A 265 -21.95 -13.64 -1.16
C THR A 265 -20.75 -12.85 -0.63
N PHE A 266 -19.71 -12.58 -1.44
CA PHE A 266 -18.65 -11.65 -1.06
C PHE A 266 -19.18 -10.21 -1.00
N MET A 267 -20.07 -9.84 -1.93
CA MET A 267 -20.64 -8.51 -2.01
C MET A 267 -21.94 -8.42 -1.20
N LEU A 268 -22.05 -7.41 -0.34
CA LEU A 268 -23.28 -7.13 0.39
C LEU A 268 -24.27 -6.42 -0.54
N LYS A 269 -25.55 -6.84 -0.52
CA LYS A 269 -26.60 -6.26 -1.37
C LYS A 269 -26.73 -4.74 -1.18
N ILE A 270 -26.66 -4.28 0.07
CA ILE A 270 -26.69 -2.84 0.43
C ILE A 270 -25.50 -2.03 -0.11
N MET A 271 -24.42 -2.69 -0.51
CA MET A 271 -23.20 -2.05 -1.01
C MET A 271 -23.07 -2.09 -2.54
N ILE A 272 -23.98 -2.76 -3.25
CA ILE A 272 -23.95 -2.87 -4.73
C ILE A 272 -23.79 -1.52 -5.45
N PRO A 273 -24.42 -0.41 -5.01
CA PRO A 273 -24.22 0.87 -5.69
C PRO A 273 -22.78 1.37 -5.70
N TYR A 274 -21.95 1.00 -4.71
CA TYR A 274 -20.51 1.28 -4.76
C TYR A 274 -19.80 0.49 -5.85
N TRP A 275 -20.17 -0.78 -6.05
CA TRP A 275 -19.62 -1.65 -7.10
C TRP A 275 -19.97 -1.16 -8.51
N GLU A 276 -21.19 -0.69 -8.72
CA GLU A 276 -21.60 -0.03 -9.96
C GLU A 276 -20.75 1.21 -10.24
N MET A 277 -20.52 2.03 -9.20
CA MET A 277 -19.67 3.22 -9.29
C MET A 277 -18.20 2.88 -9.53
N ILE A 278 -17.67 1.82 -8.94
CA ILE A 278 -16.30 1.31 -9.21
C ILE A 278 -16.13 1.03 -10.70
N MET A 279 -17.06 0.30 -11.31
CA MET A 279 -17.03 0.01 -12.75
C MET A 279 -17.11 1.29 -13.59
N SER A 280 -18.02 2.20 -13.23
CA SER A 280 -18.17 3.48 -13.93
C SER A 280 -16.87 4.30 -13.90
N LYS A 281 -16.23 4.42 -12.73
CA LYS A 281 -14.98 5.17 -12.56
C LYS A 281 -13.81 4.51 -13.27
N PHE A 282 -13.73 3.18 -13.28
CA PHE A 282 -12.72 2.48 -14.08
C PHE A 282 -12.88 2.76 -15.58
N LYS A 283 -14.11 2.66 -16.11
CA LYS A 283 -14.44 2.94 -17.52
C LYS A 283 -14.14 4.39 -17.90
N SER A 284 -14.32 5.34 -16.98
CA SER A 284 -14.03 6.76 -17.20
C SER A 284 -12.57 7.15 -16.90
N HIS A 285 -11.65 6.18 -16.78
CA HIS A 285 -10.23 6.41 -16.48
C HIS A 285 -9.95 7.13 -15.15
N ARG A 286 -10.91 7.09 -14.22
CA ARG A 286 -10.80 7.65 -12.87
C ARG A 286 -10.28 6.57 -11.92
N PHE A 287 -9.04 6.14 -12.13
CA PHE A 287 -8.47 4.95 -11.47
C PHE A 287 -8.33 5.09 -9.95
N ALA A 288 -8.01 6.29 -9.46
CA ALA A 288 -7.93 6.55 -8.04
C ALA A 288 -9.31 6.43 -7.37
N ASP A 289 -10.34 7.08 -7.91
CA ASP A 289 -11.72 6.97 -7.40
C ASP A 289 -12.22 5.52 -7.38
N CYS A 290 -11.96 4.79 -8.46
CA CYS A 290 -12.23 3.36 -8.56
C CYS A 290 -11.56 2.59 -7.42
N THR A 291 -10.28 2.87 -7.16
CA THR A 291 -9.49 2.18 -6.14
C THR A 291 -9.93 2.54 -4.72
N VAL A 292 -10.27 3.80 -4.43
CA VAL A 292 -10.80 4.23 -3.12
C VAL A 292 -12.04 3.44 -2.76
N LEU A 293 -13.01 3.39 -3.69
CA LEU A 293 -14.24 2.62 -3.50
C LEU A 293 -13.94 1.12 -3.39
N LEU A 294 -13.07 0.60 -4.27
CA LEU A 294 -12.76 -0.82 -4.29
C LEU A 294 -12.09 -1.30 -2.99
N LEU A 295 -11.20 -0.51 -2.39
CA LEU A 295 -10.55 -0.84 -1.13
C LEU A 295 -11.55 -0.94 0.02
N SER A 296 -12.50 0.02 0.12
CA SER A 296 -13.53 -0.05 1.15
C SER A 296 -14.44 -1.26 0.95
N GLN A 297 -14.80 -1.58 -0.30
CA GLN A 297 -15.61 -2.75 -0.61
C GLN A 297 -14.89 -4.08 -0.42
N LEU A 298 -13.59 -4.13 -0.71
CA LEU A 298 -12.74 -5.29 -0.48
C LEU A 298 -12.63 -5.56 1.03
N GLU A 299 -12.47 -4.52 1.85
CA GLU A 299 -12.46 -4.65 3.32
C GLU A 299 -13.79 -5.21 3.84
N THR A 300 -14.92 -4.69 3.35
CA THR A 300 -16.26 -5.15 3.75
C THR A 300 -16.52 -6.61 3.34
N GLY A 301 -16.16 -6.99 2.11
CA GLY A 301 -16.30 -8.37 1.66
C GLY A 301 -15.42 -9.33 2.46
N LEU A 302 -14.16 -8.95 2.71
CA LEU A 302 -13.25 -9.75 3.54
C LEU A 302 -13.69 -9.81 5.00
N ARG A 303 -14.27 -8.75 5.56
CA ARG A 303 -14.86 -8.75 6.91
C ARG A 303 -15.98 -9.78 7.02
N ARG A 304 -16.85 -9.88 6.00
CA ARG A 304 -17.89 -10.93 5.96
C ARG A 304 -17.28 -12.33 5.92
N VAL A 305 -16.27 -12.56 5.09
CA VAL A 305 -15.59 -13.86 5.02
C VAL A 305 -14.89 -14.19 6.34
N PHE A 306 -14.22 -13.21 6.94
CA PHE A 306 -13.52 -13.31 8.22
C PHE A 306 -14.46 -13.67 9.37
N THR A 307 -15.59 -12.98 9.49
CA THR A 307 -16.58 -13.24 10.57
C THR A 307 -17.15 -14.66 10.49
N VAL A 308 -17.33 -15.18 9.28
CA VAL A 308 -17.78 -16.56 9.07
C VAL A 308 -16.68 -17.57 9.33
N ALA A 309 -15.46 -17.32 8.85
CA ALA A 309 -14.31 -18.21 9.08
C ALA A 309 -13.98 -18.34 10.58
N ASN A 310 -14.05 -17.25 11.33
CA ASN A 310 -13.74 -17.19 12.76
C ASN A 310 -14.97 -17.33 13.67
N LYS A 311 -16.16 -17.58 13.11
CA LYS A 311 -17.43 -17.75 13.85
C LYS A 311 -17.77 -16.59 14.81
N CYS A 312 -17.57 -15.37 14.35
CA CYS A 312 -17.80 -14.13 15.11
C CYS A 312 -18.71 -13.15 14.35
N PRO A 313 -20.00 -13.49 14.15
CA PRO A 313 -20.92 -12.70 13.30
C PRO A 313 -21.12 -11.26 13.78
N ASP A 314 -21.11 -11.01 15.09
CA ASP A 314 -21.26 -9.67 15.68
C ASP A 314 -20.17 -8.71 15.20
N ARG A 315 -19.02 -9.27 14.78
CA ARG A 315 -17.89 -8.49 14.30
C ARG A 315 -18.06 -7.90 12.90
N LEU A 316 -19.14 -8.26 12.22
CA LEU A 316 -19.54 -7.59 10.99
C LEU A 316 -19.98 -6.14 11.27
N LEU A 317 -20.53 -5.89 12.46
CA LEU A 317 -21.10 -4.61 12.91
C LEU A 317 -20.17 -3.79 13.84
N THR A 318 -18.85 -4.08 13.88
CA THR A 318 -17.92 -3.48 14.87
C THR A 318 -17.63 -1.99 14.69
N ALA A 319 -18.40 -1.22 13.93
CA ALA A 319 -18.31 0.22 14.01
C ALA A 319 -18.94 0.68 15.33
N GLU A 320 -18.26 0.49 16.46
CA GLU A 320 -18.65 0.96 17.80
C GLU A 320 -17.64 2.00 18.30
N SER A 321 -18.09 2.96 19.10
CA SER A 321 -17.20 3.96 19.71
C SER A 321 -16.27 3.37 20.79
N THR A 322 -16.61 2.19 21.31
CA THR A 322 -15.97 1.55 22.48
C THR A 322 -15.15 0.29 22.15
N THR A 323 -15.22 -0.22 20.93
CA THR A 323 -14.44 -1.39 20.49
C THR A 323 -13.67 -1.08 19.21
N LEU A 324 -12.53 -1.73 19.03
CA LEU A 324 -11.71 -1.55 17.83
C LEU A 324 -12.47 -2.06 16.60
N TYR A 325 -12.39 -1.30 15.51
CA TYR A 325 -12.97 -1.68 14.23
C TYR A 325 -12.29 -2.94 13.70
N THR A 326 -13.08 -3.87 13.14
CA THR A 326 -12.53 -5.00 12.38
C THR A 326 -12.06 -4.49 11.01
N THR A 327 -10.81 -4.02 10.95
CA THR A 327 -10.16 -3.45 9.76
C THR A 327 -9.29 -4.47 9.03
N PHE A 328 -8.66 -4.09 7.90
CA PHE A 328 -7.65 -4.92 7.24
C PHE A 328 -6.57 -5.44 8.19
N ASP A 329 -6.10 -4.62 9.14
CA ASP A 329 -5.04 -5.00 10.07
C ASP A 329 -5.43 -6.24 10.88
N GLU A 330 -6.67 -6.28 11.36
CA GLU A 330 -7.16 -7.42 12.14
C GLU A 330 -7.60 -8.59 11.26
N ILE A 331 -8.25 -8.30 10.12
CA ILE A 331 -8.69 -9.31 9.15
C ILE A 331 -7.50 -10.11 8.63
N LEU A 332 -6.36 -9.46 8.39
CA LEU A 332 -5.16 -10.05 7.82
C LEU A 332 -4.14 -10.51 8.86
N ALA A 333 -4.40 -10.35 10.17
CA ALA A 333 -3.49 -10.77 11.23
C ALA A 333 -3.40 -12.30 11.39
N LYS A 334 -2.29 -12.79 11.94
CA LYS A 334 -2.10 -14.22 12.25
C LYS A 334 -2.98 -14.69 13.40
N HIS A 335 -3.11 -13.86 14.44
CA HIS A 335 -3.87 -14.16 15.65
C HIS A 335 -4.90 -13.07 15.87
N LEU A 336 -6.03 -13.46 16.46
CA LEU A 336 -7.07 -12.55 16.92
C LEU A 336 -6.67 -11.94 18.28
N ASN A 337 -7.41 -10.93 18.73
CA ASN A 337 -7.15 -10.24 20.00
C ASN A 337 -7.21 -11.16 21.24
N ASP A 338 -7.91 -12.28 21.16
CA ASP A 338 -7.98 -13.31 22.22
C ASP A 338 -6.83 -14.34 22.16
N GLY A 339 -5.88 -14.16 21.23
CA GLY A 339 -4.76 -15.07 21.01
C GLY A 339 -5.08 -16.29 20.15
N SER A 340 -6.34 -16.49 19.75
CA SER A 340 -6.71 -17.58 18.84
C SER A 340 -6.15 -17.36 17.44
N VAL A 341 -5.93 -18.45 16.70
CA VAL A 341 -5.41 -18.38 15.33
C VAL A 341 -6.51 -17.96 14.38
N ASN A 342 -6.23 -16.93 13.56
CA ASN A 342 -7.15 -16.48 12.52
C ASN A 342 -7.35 -17.59 11.47
N GLN A 343 -8.59 -17.99 11.23
CA GLN A 343 -8.97 -19.05 10.31
C GLN A 343 -9.15 -18.57 8.86
N LEU A 344 -9.12 -17.26 8.61
CA LEU A 344 -9.26 -16.70 7.26
C LEU A 344 -8.23 -17.24 6.25
N PRO A 345 -6.93 -17.39 6.60
CA PRO A 345 -5.94 -17.95 5.67
C PRO A 345 -6.27 -19.37 5.20
N LEU A 346 -6.89 -20.19 6.04
CA LEU A 346 -7.32 -21.54 5.63
C LEU A 346 -8.45 -21.49 4.60
N LEU A 347 -9.33 -20.50 4.70
CA LEU A 347 -10.46 -20.33 3.80
C LEU A 347 -10.08 -19.67 2.47
N LEU A 348 -9.18 -18.67 2.49
CA LEU A 348 -8.70 -17.95 1.30
C LEU A 348 -7.51 -18.62 0.62
N GLY A 349 -6.68 -19.35 1.36
CA GLY A 349 -5.42 -19.89 0.87
C GLY A 349 -4.29 -18.86 0.87
N GLU A 350 -3.06 -19.37 0.92
CA GLU A 350 -1.83 -18.57 0.94
C GLU A 350 -1.72 -17.57 -0.24
N PRO A 351 -2.02 -17.93 -1.50
CA PRO A 351 -1.87 -17.01 -2.64
C PRO A 351 -2.72 -15.74 -2.52
N ALA A 352 -3.97 -15.87 -2.07
CA ALA A 352 -4.85 -14.73 -1.87
C ALA A 352 -4.41 -13.85 -0.69
N MET A 353 -3.90 -14.48 0.38
CA MET A 353 -3.35 -13.77 1.53
C MET A 353 -2.09 -12.99 1.14
N GLU A 354 -1.17 -13.60 0.38
CA GLU A 354 0.05 -12.96 -0.09
C GLU A 354 -0.25 -11.77 -1.01
N PHE A 355 -1.23 -11.87 -1.90
CA PHE A 355 -1.65 -10.74 -2.75
C PHE A 355 -2.13 -9.55 -1.92
N LEU A 356 -2.98 -9.81 -0.93
CA LEU A 356 -3.49 -8.78 -0.02
C LEU A 356 -2.34 -8.14 0.78
N TRP A 357 -1.40 -8.95 1.27
CA TRP A 357 -0.24 -8.47 2.01
C TRP A 357 0.69 -7.60 1.15
N ASP A 358 0.95 -7.97 -0.10
CA ASP A 358 1.76 -7.18 -1.03
C ASP A 358 1.17 -5.79 -1.26
N PHE A 359 -0.12 -5.71 -1.59
CA PHE A 359 -0.75 -4.44 -1.93
C PHE A 359 -1.08 -3.56 -0.72
N LEU A 360 -1.31 -4.14 0.46
CA LEU A 360 -1.85 -3.43 1.62
C LEU A 360 -0.86 -3.28 2.78
N ASN A 361 0.04 -4.24 3.03
CA ASN A 361 0.76 -4.33 4.32
C ASN A 361 2.29 -4.28 4.21
N HIS A 362 2.89 -4.97 3.23
CA HIS A 362 4.35 -5.07 3.16
C HIS A 362 5.01 -3.68 3.11
N GLN A 363 6.04 -3.48 3.94
CA GLN A 363 6.74 -2.19 4.05
C GLN A 363 7.40 -1.75 2.73
N GLU A 364 7.93 -2.71 1.95
CA GLU A 364 8.48 -2.48 0.61
C GLU A 364 7.42 -2.56 -0.49
N GLY A 365 6.17 -2.84 -0.13
CA GLY A 365 5.02 -2.85 -1.02
C GLY A 365 4.36 -1.46 -1.15
N PRO A 366 3.40 -1.32 -2.08
CA PRO A 366 2.79 -0.04 -2.39
C PRO A 366 1.83 0.51 -1.32
N ARG A 367 1.46 -0.28 -0.29
CA ARG A 367 0.59 0.13 0.84
C ARG A 367 -0.55 1.07 0.41
N ILE A 368 -1.28 0.66 -0.63
CA ILE A 368 -2.13 1.55 -1.43
C ILE A 368 -3.21 2.20 -0.57
N ARG A 369 -3.80 1.43 0.35
CA ARG A 369 -4.85 1.89 1.26
C ARG A 369 -4.35 3.02 2.15
N ASP A 370 -3.17 2.88 2.74
CA ASP A 370 -2.64 3.87 3.67
C ASP A 370 -2.37 5.18 2.93
N HIS A 371 -1.58 5.13 1.85
CA HIS A 371 -1.21 6.32 1.10
C HIS A 371 -2.40 7.04 0.48
N LEU A 372 -3.41 6.33 -0.05
CA LEU A 372 -4.64 6.97 -0.54
C LEU A 372 -5.44 7.60 0.61
N SER A 373 -5.60 6.89 1.74
CA SER A 373 -6.41 7.38 2.86
C SER A 373 -5.82 8.58 3.59
N HIS A 374 -4.49 8.75 3.54
CA HIS A 374 -3.77 9.92 4.04
C HIS A 374 -3.60 11.03 2.97
N GLY A 375 -4.16 10.86 1.77
CA GLY A 375 -4.08 11.84 0.69
C GLY A 375 -2.67 11.99 0.08
N GLU A 376 -1.77 11.03 0.30
CA GLU A 376 -0.36 11.12 -0.08
C GLU A 376 -0.09 10.89 -1.57
N ILE A 377 -1.10 10.42 -2.32
CA ILE A 377 -1.02 10.19 -3.76
C ILE A 377 -1.94 11.18 -4.47
N ASN A 378 -1.45 11.76 -5.57
CA ASN A 378 -2.28 12.57 -6.45
C ASN A 378 -3.29 11.67 -7.18
N PHE A 379 -4.59 11.94 -6.99
CA PHE A 379 -5.69 11.17 -7.60
C PHE A 379 -5.64 11.16 -9.13
N HIS A 380 -5.11 12.20 -9.78
CA HIS A 380 -5.01 12.27 -11.25
C HIS A 380 -3.87 11.43 -11.83
N GLU A 381 -2.86 11.13 -11.02
CA GLU A 381 -1.64 10.39 -11.44
C GLU A 381 -1.66 8.94 -10.95
N PHE A 382 -2.78 8.48 -10.40
CA PHE A 382 -2.87 7.12 -9.88
C PHE A 382 -2.74 6.08 -11.01
N PRO A 383 -1.83 5.11 -10.88
CA PRO A 383 -1.50 4.21 -11.98
C PRO A 383 -2.65 3.24 -12.29
N LYS A 384 -3.00 3.16 -13.58
CA LYS A 384 -3.99 2.20 -14.12
C LYS A 384 -3.68 0.77 -13.69
N ASP A 385 -2.40 0.39 -13.69
CA ASP A 385 -1.99 -0.99 -13.41
C ASP A 385 -2.37 -1.39 -11.99
N ALA A 386 -2.15 -0.54 -11.00
CA ALA A 386 -2.53 -0.81 -9.62
C ALA A 386 -4.05 -1.00 -9.46
N ALA A 387 -4.84 -0.11 -10.07
CA ALA A 387 -6.30 -0.24 -10.08
C ALA A 387 -6.76 -1.53 -10.78
N SER A 388 -6.10 -1.89 -11.89
CA SER A 388 -6.41 -3.10 -12.66
C SER A 388 -6.12 -4.37 -11.87
N GLN A 389 -4.97 -4.46 -11.19
CA GLN A 389 -4.62 -5.63 -10.38
C GLN A 389 -5.62 -5.84 -9.24
N LEU A 390 -5.96 -4.77 -8.50
CA LEU A 390 -6.94 -4.85 -7.41
C LEU A 390 -8.34 -5.22 -7.90
N LEU A 391 -8.79 -4.63 -9.02
CA LEU A 391 -10.13 -4.89 -9.57
C LEU A 391 -10.25 -6.35 -10.04
N THR A 392 -9.25 -6.84 -10.75
CA THR A 392 -9.18 -8.23 -11.20
C THR A 392 -9.14 -9.21 -10.03
N PHE A 393 -8.32 -8.93 -9.01
CA PHE A 393 -8.27 -9.76 -7.81
C PHE A 393 -9.62 -9.79 -7.07
N SER A 394 -10.28 -8.63 -6.97
CA SER A 394 -11.60 -8.51 -6.35
C SER A 394 -12.68 -9.29 -7.12
N LEU A 395 -12.60 -9.33 -8.45
CA LEU A 395 -13.44 -10.20 -9.28
C LEU A 395 -13.19 -11.68 -8.95
N VAL A 396 -11.93 -12.12 -8.88
CA VAL A 396 -11.58 -13.52 -8.57
C VAL A 396 -12.12 -13.93 -7.19
N LEU A 397 -11.96 -13.08 -6.17
CA LEU A 397 -12.57 -13.31 -4.85
C LEU A 397 -14.09 -13.39 -4.95
N SER A 398 -14.72 -12.49 -5.69
CA SER A 398 -16.18 -12.47 -5.84
C SER A 398 -16.71 -13.73 -6.53
N LEU A 399 -16.00 -14.25 -7.54
CA LEU A 399 -16.29 -15.51 -8.21
C LEU A 399 -16.12 -16.72 -7.28
N ARG A 400 -15.14 -16.70 -6.38
CA ARG A 400 -14.94 -17.77 -5.39
C ARG A 400 -16.12 -17.93 -4.45
N PHE A 401 -16.79 -16.84 -4.11
CA PHE A 401 -17.96 -16.82 -3.23
C PHE A 401 -19.27 -16.60 -4.00
N ALA A 402 -19.31 -16.87 -5.30
CA ALA A 402 -20.55 -16.88 -6.07
C ALA A 402 -21.29 -18.22 -5.94
N LYS A 403 -22.61 -18.21 -6.17
CA LYS A 403 -23.42 -19.44 -6.24
C LYS A 403 -22.85 -20.39 -7.28
N GLU A 404 -22.85 -21.70 -6.98
CA GLU A 404 -22.15 -22.72 -7.78
C GLU A 404 -22.62 -22.80 -9.24
N ASP A 405 -23.91 -22.56 -9.48
CA ASP A 405 -24.53 -22.51 -10.81
C ASP A 405 -23.97 -21.37 -11.67
N VAL A 406 -23.79 -20.19 -11.11
CA VAL A 406 -23.23 -19.03 -11.81
C VAL A 406 -21.71 -19.10 -11.90
N SER A 407 -21.07 -19.57 -10.82
CA SER A 407 -19.60 -19.67 -10.76
C SER A 407 -19.05 -20.70 -11.75
N SER A 408 -19.69 -21.85 -11.90
CA SER A 408 -19.23 -22.91 -12.80
C SER A 408 -19.25 -22.46 -14.26
N VAL A 409 -20.32 -21.80 -14.70
CA VAL A 409 -20.45 -21.30 -16.08
C VAL A 409 -19.41 -20.22 -16.38
N LEU A 410 -19.26 -19.23 -15.49
CA LEU A 410 -18.34 -18.10 -15.74
C LEU A 410 -16.87 -18.50 -15.65
N LYS A 411 -16.52 -19.53 -14.86
CA LYS A 411 -15.13 -20.01 -14.75
C LYS A 411 -14.66 -20.81 -15.95
N GLU A 412 -15.56 -21.27 -16.83
CA GLU A 412 -15.18 -21.95 -18.08
C GLU A 412 -14.76 -20.96 -19.18
N GLU A 413 -15.07 -19.66 -19.03
CA GLU A 413 -14.56 -18.64 -19.94
C GLU A 413 -13.02 -18.56 -19.86
N ALA A 414 -12.33 -18.70 -21.00
CA ALA A 414 -10.88 -18.90 -21.04
C ALA A 414 -10.09 -17.78 -20.33
N GLU A 415 -10.54 -16.53 -20.46
CA GLU A 415 -9.93 -15.38 -19.79
C GLU A 415 -10.11 -15.46 -18.27
N ILE A 416 -11.32 -15.79 -17.79
CA ILE A 416 -11.59 -15.94 -16.36
C ILE A 416 -10.81 -17.11 -15.76
N LYS A 417 -10.70 -18.22 -16.50
CA LYS A 417 -9.89 -19.38 -16.11
C LYS A 417 -8.42 -19.01 -15.92
N LEU A 418 -7.88 -18.19 -16.82
CA LEU A 418 -6.52 -17.65 -16.69
C LEU A 418 -6.40 -16.77 -15.43
N LEU A 419 -7.35 -15.88 -15.18
CA LEU A 419 -7.33 -15.01 -14.00
C LEU A 419 -7.37 -15.79 -12.68
N VAL A 420 -8.24 -16.80 -12.60
CA VAL A 420 -8.33 -17.69 -11.43
C VAL A 420 -7.02 -18.45 -11.24
N GLY A 421 -6.46 -19.03 -12.31
CA GLY A 421 -5.17 -19.75 -12.24
C GLY A 421 -4.01 -18.85 -11.82
N LEU A 422 -3.96 -17.60 -12.27
CA LEU A 422 -2.95 -16.62 -11.84
C LEU A 422 -3.10 -16.25 -10.37
N ALA A 423 -4.33 -16.11 -9.87
CA ALA A 423 -4.59 -15.80 -8.47
C ALA A 423 -4.25 -16.99 -7.55
N GLU A 424 -4.56 -18.22 -7.96
CA GLU A 424 -4.22 -19.45 -7.23
C GLU A 424 -2.72 -19.76 -7.27
N GLY A 425 -2.04 -19.34 -8.34
CA GLY A 425 -0.59 -19.44 -8.48
C GLY A 425 0.18 -18.24 -7.89
N TYR A 426 -0.50 -17.25 -7.32
CA TYR A 426 0.16 -16.03 -6.84
C TYR A 426 1.18 -16.36 -5.75
N ARG A 427 2.30 -15.63 -5.80
CA ARG A 427 3.35 -15.64 -4.78
C ARG A 427 3.76 -14.21 -4.46
N SER A 428 4.04 -13.92 -3.19
CA SER A 428 4.48 -12.59 -2.76
C SER A 428 5.69 -12.10 -3.56
N ARG A 429 5.59 -10.85 -4.00
CA ARG A 429 6.57 -10.09 -4.78
C ARG A 429 7.12 -8.89 -4.00
N CYS A 430 6.50 -8.53 -2.88
CA CYS A 430 7.02 -7.52 -1.94
C CYS A 430 7.78 -8.11 -0.75
N HIS A 431 7.68 -9.42 -0.49
CA HIS A 431 8.38 -10.04 0.63
C HIS A 431 9.92 -9.99 0.45
N PRO A 432 10.72 -9.79 1.52
CA PRO A 432 12.18 -9.76 1.43
C PRO A 432 12.82 -11.00 0.78
N ILE A 433 12.17 -12.18 0.89
CA ILE A 433 12.60 -13.40 0.18
C ILE A 433 12.58 -13.19 -1.34
N PHE A 434 11.48 -12.66 -1.89
CA PHE A 434 11.38 -12.40 -3.33
C PHE A 434 12.45 -11.38 -3.76
N GLN A 435 12.64 -10.33 -2.98
CA GLN A 435 13.62 -9.29 -3.27
C GLN A 435 15.06 -9.85 -3.25
N LEU A 436 15.38 -10.75 -2.30
CA LEU A 436 16.67 -11.44 -2.28
C LEU A 436 16.87 -12.33 -3.52
N ARG A 437 15.86 -13.10 -3.93
CA ARG A 437 15.92 -13.90 -5.18
C ARG A 437 16.22 -13.03 -6.39
N LYS A 438 15.50 -11.91 -6.53
CA LYS A 438 15.72 -10.95 -7.61
C LYS A 438 17.14 -10.39 -7.58
N GLN A 439 17.67 -10.07 -6.40
CA GLN A 439 19.05 -9.59 -6.24
C GLN A 439 20.09 -10.65 -6.63
N ILE A 440 19.92 -11.90 -6.19
CA ILE A 440 20.81 -13.02 -6.52
C ILE A 440 20.85 -13.25 -8.04
N LEU A 441 19.68 -13.37 -8.67
CA LEU A 441 19.57 -13.62 -10.12
C LEU A 441 20.03 -12.41 -10.97
N SER A 442 19.81 -11.19 -10.49
CA SER A 442 20.36 -9.99 -11.14
C SER A 442 21.89 -9.95 -11.06
N CYS A 443 22.47 -10.34 -9.91
CA CYS A 443 23.92 -10.40 -9.74
C CYS A 443 24.53 -11.50 -10.60
N GLU A 444 23.92 -12.69 -10.64
CA GLU A 444 24.27 -13.78 -11.56
C GLU A 444 24.34 -13.27 -13.00
N LYS A 445 23.26 -12.63 -13.48
CA LYS A 445 23.19 -12.09 -14.85
C LYS A 445 24.31 -11.09 -15.10
N SER A 446 24.62 -10.24 -14.12
CA SER A 446 25.71 -9.27 -14.22
C SER A 446 27.09 -9.91 -14.23
N LEU A 447 27.31 -11.02 -13.53
CA LEU A 447 28.57 -11.76 -13.58
C LEU A 447 28.76 -12.46 -14.91
N ARG A 448 27.67 -12.99 -15.49
CA ARG A 448 27.70 -13.61 -16.81
C ARG A 448 28.13 -12.63 -17.91
N THR A 449 27.78 -11.35 -17.81
CA THR A 449 28.21 -10.36 -18.81
C THR A 449 29.71 -10.08 -18.79
N TRP A 450 30.42 -10.40 -17.71
CA TRP A 450 31.88 -10.20 -17.62
C TRP A 450 32.64 -10.97 -18.71
N LEU A 451 32.13 -12.15 -19.10
CA LEU A 451 32.73 -13.01 -20.14
C LEU A 451 32.38 -12.58 -21.56
N LEU A 452 31.27 -11.87 -21.72
CA LEU A 452 30.74 -11.43 -23.01
C LEU A 452 31.33 -10.07 -23.42
N LEU A 453 32.22 -9.51 -22.60
CA LEU A 453 32.92 -8.27 -22.92
C LEU A 453 33.88 -8.51 -24.10
N PRO A 454 33.94 -7.58 -25.07
CA PRO A 454 34.70 -7.75 -26.31
C PRO A 454 36.20 -7.58 -26.02
N PHE A 455 36.87 -8.65 -25.61
CA PHE A 455 38.32 -8.68 -25.47
C PHE A 455 38.94 -9.20 -26.77
N SER A 456 40.02 -8.55 -27.26
CA SER A 456 40.80 -9.08 -28.38
C SER A 456 41.43 -10.43 -27.99
N GLU A 457 41.50 -11.39 -28.91
CA GLU A 457 42.14 -12.69 -28.69
C GLU A 457 43.58 -12.55 -28.19
N GLU A 458 44.32 -11.54 -28.67
CA GLU A 458 45.69 -11.23 -28.22
C GLU A 458 45.73 -10.86 -26.72
N LEU A 459 44.78 -10.03 -26.26
CA LEU A 459 44.64 -9.60 -24.87
C LEU A 459 44.31 -10.77 -23.94
N CYS A 460 43.46 -11.69 -24.41
CA CYS A 460 43.08 -12.90 -23.68
C CYS A 460 44.26 -13.87 -23.57
N GLN A 461 45.05 -14.06 -24.63
CA GLN A 461 46.23 -14.92 -24.61
C GLN A 461 47.33 -14.35 -23.71
N GLU A 462 47.53 -13.02 -23.71
CA GLU A 462 48.55 -12.36 -22.90
C GLU A 462 48.18 -12.34 -21.41
N ALA A 463 46.88 -12.23 -21.08
CA ALA A 463 46.37 -12.42 -19.73
C ALA A 463 46.43 -13.89 -19.26
N ALA A 464 46.15 -14.86 -20.15
CA ALA A 464 46.24 -16.29 -19.83
C ALA A 464 47.67 -16.75 -19.52
N ARG A 465 48.68 -16.17 -20.19
CA ARG A 465 50.10 -16.42 -19.86
C ARG A 465 50.47 -15.96 -18.43
N LEU A 466 49.74 -14.99 -17.88
CA LEU A 466 49.88 -14.53 -16.49
C LEU A 466 49.06 -15.38 -15.48
N GLU A 467 48.15 -16.26 -15.93
CA GLU A 467 47.34 -17.13 -15.06
C GLU A 467 48.12 -18.34 -14.49
N CYS A 468 49.31 -18.65 -15.00
CA CYS A 468 50.20 -19.71 -14.48
C CYS A 468 50.90 -19.33 -13.16
N ASN A 469 50.17 -18.73 -12.21
CA ASN A 469 50.66 -18.49 -10.86
C ASN A 469 50.18 -19.65 -9.93
N PRO A 470 51.08 -20.34 -9.19
CA PRO A 470 50.71 -21.39 -8.23
C PRO A 470 49.66 -20.94 -7.19
N GLU A 471 49.66 -19.66 -6.79
CA GLU A 471 48.67 -19.12 -5.84
C GLU A 471 47.25 -19.12 -6.42
N ILE A 472 47.10 -18.80 -7.71
CA ILE A 472 45.79 -18.82 -8.40
C ILE A 472 45.26 -20.25 -8.50
N CYS A 473 46.15 -21.22 -8.78
CA CYS A 473 45.80 -22.64 -8.78
C CYS A 473 45.37 -23.14 -7.40
N ALA A 474 46.07 -22.73 -6.33
CA ALA A 474 45.68 -23.05 -4.95
C ALA A 474 44.29 -22.47 -4.60
N CYS A 475 44.02 -21.22 -4.97
CA CYS A 475 42.71 -20.59 -4.79
C CYS A 475 41.60 -21.32 -5.57
N LYS A 476 41.84 -21.71 -6.83
CA LYS A 476 40.88 -22.51 -7.62
C LYS A 476 40.59 -23.86 -6.96
N SER A 477 41.61 -24.53 -6.41
CA SER A 477 41.42 -25.79 -5.66
C SER A 477 40.59 -25.59 -4.40
N LEU A 478 40.81 -24.51 -3.65
CA LEU A 478 40.02 -24.17 -2.46
C LEU A 478 38.55 -23.90 -2.83
N ILE A 479 38.30 -23.14 -3.90
CA ILE A 479 36.96 -22.87 -4.43
C ILE A 479 36.23 -24.18 -4.77
N ALA A 480 36.91 -25.11 -5.44
CA ALA A 480 36.34 -26.41 -5.80
C ALA A 480 35.98 -27.25 -4.55
N LYS A 481 36.83 -27.22 -3.50
CA LYS A 481 36.54 -27.90 -2.24
C LYS A 481 35.31 -27.33 -1.53
N ILE A 482 35.23 -26.00 -1.43
CA ILE A 482 34.08 -25.31 -0.83
C ILE A 482 32.80 -25.67 -1.60
N LEU A 483 32.87 -25.65 -2.93
CA LEU A 483 31.73 -25.99 -3.78
C LEU A 483 31.24 -27.43 -3.54
N HIS A 484 32.16 -28.38 -3.44
CA HIS A 484 31.84 -29.77 -3.16
C HIS A 484 31.13 -29.93 -1.81
N GLU A 485 31.63 -29.28 -0.76
CA GLU A 485 30.99 -29.29 0.57
C GLU A 485 29.58 -28.67 0.54
N LEU A 486 29.41 -27.55 -0.16
CA LEU A 486 28.10 -26.89 -0.29
C LEU A 486 27.09 -27.74 -1.07
N CYS A 487 27.54 -28.42 -2.13
CA CYS A 487 26.68 -29.32 -2.91
C CYS A 487 26.23 -30.56 -2.12
N HIS A 488 27.09 -31.13 -1.26
CA HIS A 488 26.72 -32.24 -0.36
C HIS A 488 25.73 -31.82 0.72
N SER A 489 25.78 -30.55 1.13
CA SER A 489 24.91 -30.00 2.16
C SER A 489 23.51 -29.61 1.65
N ALA A 490 23.27 -29.69 0.33
CA ALA A 490 22.06 -29.18 -0.31
C ALA A 490 20.97 -30.25 -0.48
N PRO A 491 19.67 -29.88 -0.39
CA PRO A 491 18.58 -30.83 -0.51
C PRO A 491 18.39 -31.36 -1.95
N GLY A 492 18.53 -32.67 -2.12
CA GLY A 492 17.69 -33.51 -2.99
C GLY A 492 17.92 -33.58 -4.52
N SER A 493 18.56 -32.60 -5.18
CA SER A 493 18.77 -32.67 -6.67
C SER A 493 20.18 -32.33 -7.17
N LEU A 494 21.07 -31.90 -6.27
CA LEU A 494 22.41 -31.39 -6.62
C LEU A 494 23.48 -32.48 -6.85
N CYS A 495 23.15 -33.75 -6.59
CA CYS A 495 24.09 -34.88 -6.67
C CYS A 495 24.53 -35.28 -8.09
N ALA A 496 24.05 -34.61 -9.15
CA ALA A 496 24.42 -34.92 -10.55
C ALA A 496 25.60 -34.07 -11.08
N VAL A 497 26.29 -33.30 -10.22
CA VAL A 497 27.55 -32.63 -10.56
C VAL A 497 28.72 -33.53 -10.16
N ASP A 498 28.69 -34.78 -10.60
CA ASP A 498 29.79 -35.72 -10.37
C ASP A 498 30.75 -35.64 -11.56
N GLY A 499 31.92 -35.04 -11.32
CA GLY A 499 32.93 -34.78 -12.35
C GLY A 499 33.94 -33.75 -11.89
N MET A 500 35.13 -34.23 -11.54
CA MET A 500 36.30 -33.46 -11.12
C MET A 500 36.68 -32.37 -12.14
N ASP A 501 36.21 -31.14 -11.93
CA ASP A 501 36.86 -29.84 -12.22
C ASP A 501 35.85 -28.68 -12.23
N GLY A 502 35.29 -28.34 -11.05
CA GLY A 502 34.38 -27.20 -10.87
C GLY A 502 33.04 -27.29 -11.59
N ILE A 503 32.09 -26.40 -11.26
CA ILE A 503 30.86 -26.25 -12.03
C ILE A 503 31.19 -25.48 -13.31
N PRO A 504 30.94 -26.04 -14.53
CA PRO A 504 31.06 -25.30 -15.77
C PRO A 504 30.29 -24.00 -15.68
N GLN A 505 30.86 -22.90 -16.21
CA GLN A 505 30.30 -21.56 -15.99
C GLN A 505 28.84 -21.43 -16.47
N GLU A 506 28.45 -22.30 -17.42
CA GLU A 506 27.12 -22.43 -18.01
C GLU A 506 26.07 -23.08 -17.10
N LYS A 507 26.48 -23.80 -16.05
CA LYS A 507 25.57 -24.50 -15.11
C LYS A 507 25.16 -23.65 -13.90
N TRP A 508 25.91 -22.60 -13.55
CA TRP A 508 25.54 -21.68 -12.45
C TRP A 508 24.16 -21.04 -12.58
N PRO A 509 23.75 -20.55 -13.77
CA PRO A 509 22.43 -19.95 -13.93
C PRO A 509 21.32 -20.95 -13.64
N GLN A 510 21.45 -22.19 -14.11
CA GLN A 510 20.46 -23.25 -13.90
C GLN A 510 20.33 -23.56 -12.41
N LEU A 511 21.46 -23.77 -11.73
CA LEU A 511 21.50 -24.07 -10.31
C LEU A 511 20.88 -22.96 -9.44
N LEU A 512 21.32 -21.71 -9.64
CA LEU A 512 20.80 -20.58 -8.86
C LEU A 512 19.31 -20.35 -9.14
N THR A 513 18.85 -20.58 -10.37
CA THR A 513 17.43 -20.50 -10.73
C THR A 513 16.61 -21.59 -10.04
N GLU A 514 17.10 -22.82 -9.97
CA GLU A 514 16.43 -23.93 -9.30
C GLU A 514 16.31 -23.68 -7.78
N LEU A 515 17.41 -23.31 -7.12
CA LEU A 515 17.41 -22.98 -5.69
C LEU A 515 16.49 -21.80 -5.39
N CYS A 516 16.58 -20.70 -6.16
CA CYS A 516 15.70 -19.55 -6.00
C CYS A 516 14.23 -19.86 -6.34
N GLY A 517 13.96 -20.92 -7.12
CA GLY A 517 12.62 -21.38 -7.47
C GLY A 517 11.94 -22.22 -6.38
N THR A 518 12.69 -22.66 -5.36
CA THR A 518 12.15 -23.48 -4.27
C THR A 518 11.04 -22.73 -3.52
N HIS A 519 9.97 -23.42 -3.17
CA HIS A 519 8.87 -22.81 -2.41
C HIS A 519 9.32 -22.52 -0.97
N ILE A 520 9.13 -21.29 -0.50
CA ILE A 520 9.46 -20.88 0.87
C ILE A 520 8.24 -20.12 1.41
N PRO A 521 7.64 -20.56 2.53
CA PRO A 521 6.49 -19.87 3.12
C PRO A 521 6.85 -18.43 3.46
N THR A 522 6.00 -17.47 3.07
CA THR A 522 6.24 -16.04 3.35
C THR A 522 5.18 -15.43 4.26
N LEU A 523 4.00 -16.03 4.31
CA LEU A 523 2.90 -15.53 5.12
C LEU A 523 3.22 -15.63 6.63
N PHE A 524 3.08 -14.50 7.34
CA PHE A 524 3.40 -14.37 8.76
C PHE A 524 4.84 -14.79 9.15
N CYS A 525 5.79 -14.48 8.25
CA CYS A 525 7.20 -14.79 8.45
C CYS A 525 7.72 -14.24 9.81
N PRO A 526 8.37 -15.06 10.65
CA PRO A 526 8.85 -14.60 11.95
C PRO A 526 9.96 -13.56 11.87
N ARG A 527 10.04 -12.69 12.88
CA ARG A 527 11.02 -11.61 12.95
C ARG A 527 12.47 -12.09 12.79
N ALA A 528 12.84 -13.22 13.40
CA ALA A 528 14.19 -13.78 13.27
C ALA A 528 14.56 -14.10 11.82
N VAL A 529 13.61 -14.60 11.02
CA VAL A 529 13.81 -14.87 9.60
C VAL A 529 13.98 -13.56 8.83
N LEU A 530 13.16 -12.54 9.12
CA LEU A 530 13.28 -11.22 8.50
C LEU A 530 14.64 -10.55 8.80
N GLU A 531 15.14 -10.67 10.03
CA GLU A 531 16.45 -10.15 10.44
C GLU A 531 17.61 -10.80 9.68
N VAL A 532 17.56 -12.12 9.48
CA VAL A 532 18.53 -12.85 8.64
C VAL A 532 18.45 -12.40 7.19
N LEU A 533 17.23 -12.28 6.63
CA LEU A 533 17.02 -11.82 5.25
C LEU A 533 17.58 -10.41 5.01
N VAL A 534 17.50 -9.52 5.99
CA VAL A 534 18.13 -8.18 5.91
C VAL A 534 19.65 -8.30 5.74
N VAL A 535 20.30 -9.18 6.49
CA VAL A 535 21.76 -9.41 6.36
C VAL A 535 22.09 -10.02 5.00
N LEU A 536 21.38 -11.07 4.58
CA LEU A 536 21.59 -11.72 3.28
C LEU A 536 21.41 -10.75 2.10
N ARG A 537 20.40 -9.88 2.15
CA ARG A 537 20.21 -8.81 1.16
C ARG A 537 21.35 -7.80 1.17
N GLY A 538 21.89 -7.48 2.35
CA GLY A 538 23.09 -6.66 2.50
C GLY A 538 24.29 -7.26 1.76
N ILE A 539 24.54 -8.56 1.93
CA ILE A 539 25.62 -9.29 1.25
C ILE A 539 25.40 -9.31 -0.27
N SER A 540 24.18 -9.66 -0.72
CA SER A 540 23.83 -9.68 -2.14
C SER A 540 24.00 -8.30 -2.80
N PHE A 541 23.65 -7.24 -2.07
CA PHE A 541 23.84 -5.86 -2.55
C PHE A 541 25.32 -5.51 -2.70
N GLN A 542 26.20 -5.92 -1.78
CA GLN A 542 27.64 -5.71 -1.95
C GLN A 542 28.20 -6.51 -3.13
N CYS A 543 27.74 -7.75 -3.35
CA CYS A 543 28.11 -8.54 -4.53
C CYS A 543 27.74 -7.82 -5.83
N GLN A 544 26.51 -7.28 -5.90
CA GLN A 544 26.05 -6.48 -7.05
C GLN A 544 26.89 -5.21 -7.24
N ARG A 545 27.28 -4.53 -6.15
CA ARG A 545 28.14 -3.33 -6.22
C ARG A 545 29.53 -3.64 -6.73
N VAL A 546 30.17 -4.69 -6.21
CA VAL A 546 31.45 -5.19 -6.71
C VAL A 546 31.30 -5.54 -8.18
N SER A 547 30.20 -6.21 -8.55
CA SER A 547 29.89 -6.54 -9.93
C SER A 547 29.91 -5.31 -10.84
N GLY A 548 29.14 -4.29 -10.50
CA GLY A 548 29.08 -3.03 -11.23
C GLY A 548 30.43 -2.31 -11.32
N GLN A 549 31.17 -2.22 -10.21
CA GLN A 549 32.48 -1.58 -10.17
C GLN A 549 33.50 -2.25 -11.09
N VAL A 550 33.51 -3.58 -11.14
CA VAL A 550 34.39 -4.35 -12.03
C VAL A 550 33.99 -4.12 -13.48
N VAL A 551 32.71 -4.20 -13.84
CA VAL A 551 32.23 -3.95 -15.21
C VAL A 551 32.61 -2.54 -15.68
N THR A 552 32.32 -1.51 -14.88
CA THR A 552 32.66 -0.12 -15.22
C THR A 552 34.18 0.04 -15.39
N SER A 553 34.97 -0.54 -14.49
CA SER A 553 36.43 -0.46 -14.55
C SER A 553 36.98 -1.19 -15.78
N LEU A 554 36.47 -2.37 -16.10
CA LEU A 554 36.88 -3.14 -17.28
C LEU A 554 36.56 -2.39 -18.57
N LEU A 555 35.34 -1.88 -18.71
CA LEU A 555 34.93 -1.11 -19.89
C LEU A 555 35.75 0.16 -20.08
N LEU A 556 35.99 0.91 -19.00
CA LEU A 556 36.82 2.12 -19.04
C LEU A 556 38.26 1.80 -19.47
N ARG A 557 38.87 0.77 -18.88
CA ARG A 557 40.24 0.35 -19.22
C ARG A 557 40.35 -0.22 -20.62
N HIS A 558 39.36 -0.99 -21.06
CA HIS A 558 39.29 -1.49 -22.42
C HIS A 558 39.24 -0.34 -23.43
N ARG A 559 38.36 0.66 -23.21
CA ARG A 559 38.31 1.86 -24.06
C ARG A 559 39.65 2.58 -24.12
N GLN A 560 40.30 2.80 -22.97
CA GLN A 560 41.62 3.43 -22.90
C GLN A 560 42.71 2.59 -23.61
N TRP A 561 42.59 1.26 -23.59
CA TRP A 561 43.47 0.36 -24.32
C TRP A 561 43.33 0.52 -25.83
N VAL A 562 42.08 0.47 -26.35
CA VAL A 562 41.77 0.63 -27.77
C VAL A 562 42.19 2.00 -28.28
N GLU A 563 41.94 3.05 -27.51
CA GLU A 563 42.36 4.43 -27.83
C GLU A 563 43.89 4.65 -27.65
N ARG A 564 44.65 3.61 -27.27
CA ARG A 564 46.10 3.63 -27.00
C ARG A 564 46.54 4.64 -25.93
N ARG A 565 45.63 5.03 -25.03
CA ARG A 565 45.84 6.02 -23.96
C ARG A 565 46.49 5.45 -22.70
N LEU A 566 46.59 4.12 -22.57
CA LEU A 566 47.24 3.47 -21.42
C LEU A 566 48.76 3.49 -21.54
N ARG A 567 49.43 3.97 -20.48
CA ARG A 567 50.90 3.86 -20.28
C ARG A 567 51.30 2.41 -19.98
N SER A 568 52.58 2.04 -20.20
CA SER A 568 53.09 0.66 -20.02
C SER A 568 52.68 0.00 -18.69
N ARG A 569 52.88 0.67 -17.55
CA ARG A 569 52.46 0.17 -16.23
C ARG A 569 50.93 -0.04 -16.12
N GLN A 570 50.13 0.84 -16.74
CA GLN A 570 48.68 0.73 -16.72
C GLN A 570 48.18 -0.41 -17.61
N ARG A 571 48.88 -0.70 -18.72
CA ARG A 571 48.64 -1.87 -19.57
C ARG A 571 48.90 -3.18 -18.81
N GLN A 572 50.03 -3.27 -18.11
CA GLN A 572 50.33 -4.43 -17.26
C GLN A 572 49.31 -4.62 -16.13
N ASN A 573 48.89 -3.53 -15.47
CA ASN A 573 47.84 -3.60 -14.44
C ASN A 573 46.49 -4.07 -15.02
N TYR A 574 46.15 -3.64 -16.24
CA TYR A 574 44.93 -4.08 -16.90
C TYR A 574 44.96 -5.57 -17.25
N LEU A 575 46.09 -6.09 -17.75
CA LEU A 575 46.27 -7.53 -17.98
C LEU A 575 46.14 -8.36 -16.68
N ARG A 576 46.71 -7.87 -15.57
CA ARG A 576 46.55 -8.51 -14.24
C ARG A 576 45.10 -8.45 -13.74
N MET A 577 44.39 -7.36 -14.02
CA MET A 577 42.97 -7.25 -13.70
C MET A 577 42.16 -8.28 -14.47
N LEU A 578 42.41 -8.45 -15.77
CA LEU A 578 41.72 -9.45 -16.60
C LEU A 578 41.92 -10.88 -16.10
N SER A 579 43.13 -11.26 -15.68
CA SER A 579 43.37 -12.59 -15.09
C SER A 579 42.69 -12.76 -13.73
N SER A 580 42.63 -11.70 -12.91
CA SER A 580 41.98 -11.73 -11.59
C SER A 580 40.46 -11.79 -11.66
N VAL A 581 39.85 -11.30 -12.74
CA VAL A 581 38.39 -11.26 -12.94
C VAL A 581 37.77 -12.65 -12.95
N ARG A 582 38.44 -13.66 -13.54
CA ARG A 582 37.93 -15.04 -13.55
C ARG A 582 37.87 -15.63 -12.14
N LEU A 583 38.90 -15.36 -11.34
CA LEU A 583 38.96 -15.82 -9.94
C LEU A 583 37.89 -15.12 -9.10
N LEU A 584 37.79 -13.79 -9.21
CA LEU A 584 36.78 -13.01 -8.50
C LEU A 584 35.35 -13.41 -8.88
N SER A 585 35.10 -13.67 -10.16
CA SER A 585 33.80 -14.18 -10.64
C SER A 585 33.44 -15.50 -9.95
N SER A 586 34.39 -16.43 -9.86
CA SER A 586 34.19 -17.73 -9.20
C SER A 586 33.86 -17.58 -7.72
N VAL A 587 34.54 -16.65 -7.02
CA VAL A 587 34.25 -16.34 -5.61
C VAL A 587 32.86 -15.71 -5.45
N LEU A 588 32.47 -14.79 -6.32
CA LEU A 588 31.14 -14.18 -6.26
C LEU A 588 30.03 -15.21 -6.55
N TYR A 589 30.24 -16.14 -7.49
CA TYR A 589 29.31 -17.25 -7.72
C TYR A 589 29.16 -18.16 -6.50
N LEU A 590 30.25 -18.47 -5.78
CA LEU A 590 30.18 -19.19 -4.51
C LEU A 590 29.35 -18.45 -3.46
N ILE A 591 29.54 -17.13 -3.33
CA ILE A 591 28.75 -16.32 -2.40
C ILE A 591 27.27 -16.35 -2.81
N LEU A 592 26.95 -16.21 -4.09
CA LEU A 592 25.56 -16.30 -4.57
C LEU A 592 24.94 -17.68 -4.30
N LEU A 593 25.72 -18.76 -4.44
CA LEU A 593 25.26 -20.10 -4.09
C LEU A 593 24.98 -20.23 -2.60
N LEU A 594 25.90 -19.74 -1.75
CA LEU A 594 25.69 -19.72 -0.30
C LEU A 594 24.42 -18.94 0.06
N LEU A 595 24.21 -17.76 -0.53
CA LEU A 595 22.99 -16.97 -0.32
C LEU A 595 21.74 -17.73 -0.75
N ALA A 596 21.78 -18.46 -1.87
CA ALA A 596 20.65 -19.25 -2.34
C ALA A 596 20.35 -20.44 -1.43
N LEU A 597 21.39 -21.13 -0.92
CA LEU A 597 21.25 -22.23 0.03
C LEU A 597 20.69 -21.73 1.38
N GLU A 598 21.29 -20.69 1.95
CA GLU A 598 20.82 -20.05 3.20
C GLU A 598 19.39 -19.53 3.07
N LEU A 599 19.02 -19.06 1.88
CA LEU A 599 17.65 -18.66 1.61
C LEU A 599 16.69 -19.87 1.71
N VAL A 600 17.02 -21.01 1.08
CA VAL A 600 16.17 -22.22 1.11
C VAL A 600 16.00 -22.75 2.55
N SER A 601 17.05 -22.69 3.37
CA SER A 601 17.04 -23.13 4.77
C SER A 601 16.71 -22.01 5.78
N VAL A 602 16.24 -20.84 5.33
CA VAL A 602 16.14 -19.65 6.22
C VAL A 602 15.22 -19.85 7.42
N HIS A 603 14.27 -20.78 7.33
CA HIS A 603 13.33 -21.09 8.41
C HIS A 603 13.96 -21.94 9.54
N ASP A 604 15.08 -22.62 9.28
CA ASP A 604 15.78 -23.44 10.28
C ASP A 604 16.31 -22.59 11.44
N VAL A 605 16.44 -21.28 11.23
CA VAL A 605 16.79 -20.28 12.25
C VAL A 605 15.83 -20.32 13.45
N GLN A 606 14.58 -20.74 13.27
CA GLN A 606 13.61 -20.86 14.36
C GLN A 606 13.95 -21.96 15.36
N GLY A 607 14.76 -22.95 14.98
CA GLY A 607 15.22 -24.02 15.87
C GLY A 607 16.44 -23.64 16.71
N LYS A 608 17.07 -22.48 16.47
CA LYS A 608 18.31 -22.06 17.15
C LYS A 608 18.01 -21.42 18.51
N THR A 609 18.86 -21.69 19.49
CA THR A 609 18.87 -20.96 20.77
C THR A 609 19.27 -19.49 20.57
N ALA A 610 18.97 -18.61 21.52
CA ALA A 610 19.30 -17.19 21.42
C ALA A 610 20.81 -16.94 21.20
N GLN A 611 21.67 -17.74 21.83
CA GLN A 611 23.12 -17.65 21.66
C GLN A 611 23.56 -18.11 20.26
N GLU A 612 23.06 -19.25 19.79
CA GLU A 612 23.35 -19.76 18.43
C GLU A 612 22.85 -18.81 17.35
N TYR A 613 21.68 -18.20 17.56
CA TYR A 613 21.12 -17.18 16.67
C TYR A 613 22.04 -15.97 16.55
N GLN A 614 22.52 -15.44 17.68
CA GLN A 614 23.39 -14.26 17.68
C GLN A 614 24.78 -14.57 17.11
N GLN A 615 25.32 -15.76 17.38
CA GLN A 615 26.55 -16.24 16.74
C GLN A 615 26.37 -16.36 15.23
N TYR A 616 25.27 -16.95 14.77
CA TYR A 616 24.96 -17.09 13.34
C TYR A 616 24.85 -15.73 12.64
N LEU A 617 24.14 -14.75 13.22
CA LEU A 617 24.08 -13.40 12.67
C LEU A 617 25.45 -12.72 12.62
N ASN A 618 26.31 -12.93 13.62
CA ASN A 618 27.67 -12.39 13.62
C ASN A 618 28.53 -13.04 12.53
N THR A 619 28.41 -14.35 12.33
CA THR A 619 29.08 -15.06 11.24
C THR A 619 28.65 -14.53 9.88
N LEU A 620 27.36 -14.31 9.63
CA LEU A 620 26.88 -13.75 8.36
C LEU A 620 27.36 -12.31 8.11
N ARG A 621 27.61 -11.54 9.17
CA ARG A 621 28.06 -10.14 9.06
C ARG A 621 29.56 -9.99 8.85
N THR A 622 30.34 -11.03 9.17
CA THR A 622 31.80 -11.05 9.05
C THR A 622 32.18 -11.53 7.66
#